data_AF-A0A519PSG6-F1
#
_entry.id   AF-A0A519PSG6-F1
#
_cell.length_a   1.000
_cell.length_b   1.000
_cell.length_c   1.000
_cell.angle_alpha   90.00
_cell.angle_beta   90.00
_cell.angle_gamma   90.00
#
_symmetry.space_group_name_H-M   'P 1'
#
loop_
_entity.id
_entity.type
_entity.pdbx_description
1 polymer ?
#
loop_
_entity_poly.entity_id
_entity_poly.type
_entity_poly.pdbx_seq_one_letter_code
_entity_poly.pdbx_strand_id
1 'polypeptide(L)'
;QQAAALEETAAALDQITVTVKKTAEGAQSAAGITAKARSGAEERERIIADTTAAMGQIESTSGRIGEIIGVIDEIAFQTNLLALNAGVEAARAGEAGRGFAVVASEVRALAQRSADAAREIKGLIAASSASVGEGARLVSQTGGALTALISQVADINLLAAEIAASAREQAVGLAEVNVAVNQMDQTTQQNAAMVEQTTAANQALSHEAEQLAELVSRFRIETGRQTNGSGAHGRETAWAA
;
A
#
# COMPACT_ATOMS: atom_id res chain seq x y z
N GLN A 1 30.36 33.78 3.78
CA GLN A 1 29.75 32.83 2.82
C GLN A 1 29.67 31.41 3.38
N GLN A 2 30.76 30.84 3.92
CA GLN A 2 30.75 29.50 4.51
C GLN A 2 29.77 29.32 5.69
N ALA A 3 29.68 30.30 6.60
CA ALA A 3 28.72 30.27 7.71
C ALA A 3 27.25 30.27 7.24
N ALA A 4 26.92 31.11 6.25
CA ALA A 4 25.56 31.16 5.69
C ALA A 4 25.15 29.84 5.01
N ALA A 5 26.09 29.16 4.34
CA ALA A 5 25.84 27.84 3.75
C ALA A 5 25.63 26.75 4.81
N LEU A 6 26.32 26.81 5.95
CA LEU A 6 26.11 25.92 7.09
C LEU A 6 24.74 26.13 7.73
N GLU A 7 24.31 27.38 7.89
CA GLU A 7 23.01 27.75 8.47
C GLU A 7 21.85 27.24 7.59
N GLU A 8 21.95 27.40 6.26
CA GLU A 8 20.96 26.86 5.31
C GLU A 8 20.94 25.31 5.33
N THR A 9 22.11 24.68 5.47
CA THR A 9 22.23 23.22 5.58
C THR A 9 21.59 22.70 6.87
N ALA A 10 21.79 23.38 8.01
CA ALA A 10 21.17 23.03 9.28
C ALA A 10 19.63 23.14 9.21
N ALA A 11 19.11 24.22 8.62
CA ALA A 11 17.67 24.39 8.42
C ALA A 11 17.06 23.31 7.52
N ALA A 12 17.77 22.92 6.45
CA ALA A 12 17.34 21.81 5.57
C ALA A 12 17.33 20.47 6.31
N LEU A 13 18.34 20.20 7.16
CA LEU A 13 18.40 18.98 7.97
C LEU A 13 17.26 18.89 8.99
N ASP A 14 16.88 20.00 9.63
CA ASP A 14 15.72 20.04 10.54
C ASP A 14 14.42 19.72 9.80
N GLN A 15 14.21 20.29 8.61
CA GLN A 15 13.05 19.98 7.78
C GLN A 15 13.00 18.50 7.35
N ILE A 16 14.14 17.94 6.96
CA ILE A 16 14.25 16.51 6.61
C ILE A 16 13.94 15.66 7.85
N THR A 17 14.47 16.01 9.02
CA THR A 17 14.24 15.28 10.28
C THR A 17 12.75 15.24 10.65
N VAL A 18 12.05 16.37 10.53
CA VAL A 18 10.59 16.42 10.73
C VAL A 18 9.86 15.54 9.72
N THR A 19 10.27 15.57 8.46
CA THR A 19 9.65 14.77 7.40
C THR A 19 9.85 13.28 7.62
N VAL A 20 11.06 12.86 7.99
CA VAL A 20 11.40 11.46 8.30
C VAL A 20 10.60 10.95 9.50
N LYS A 21 10.47 11.76 10.57
CA LYS A 21 9.62 11.40 11.72
C LYS A 21 8.16 11.22 11.32
N LYS A 22 7.62 12.12 10.51
CA LYS A 22 6.26 12.04 9.99
C LYS A 22 6.06 10.80 9.11
N THR A 23 7.06 10.41 8.32
CA THR A 23 7.05 9.17 7.54
C THR A 23 6.98 7.94 8.45
N ALA A 24 7.76 7.90 9.53
CA ALA A 24 7.72 6.80 10.51
C ALA A 24 6.34 6.66 11.18
N GLU A 25 5.76 7.79 11.60
CA GLU A 25 4.41 7.85 12.19
C GLU A 25 3.34 7.43 11.17
N GLY A 26 3.45 7.88 9.92
CA GLY A 26 2.56 7.53 8.83
C GLY A 26 2.60 6.03 8.51
N ALA A 27 3.79 5.44 8.47
CA ALA A 27 3.98 4.01 8.26
C ALA A 27 3.38 3.18 9.41
N GLN A 28 3.55 3.61 10.66
CA GLN A 28 2.93 2.97 11.82
C GLN A 28 1.39 3.07 11.79
N SER A 29 0.85 4.20 11.36
CA SER A 29 -0.59 4.37 11.16
C SER A 29 -1.13 3.45 10.06
N ALA A 30 -0.41 3.34 8.94
CA ALA A 30 -0.75 2.41 7.85
C ALA A 30 -0.75 0.95 8.30
N ALA A 31 0.22 0.54 9.12
CA ALA A 31 0.24 -0.79 9.76
C ALA A 31 -1.02 -1.02 10.64
N GLY A 32 -1.44 -0.01 11.41
CA GLY A 32 -2.66 -0.09 12.21
C GLY A 32 -3.94 -0.23 11.37
N ILE A 33 -4.04 0.49 10.25
CA ILE A 33 -5.19 0.41 9.33
C ILE A 33 -5.25 -0.95 8.64
N THR A 34 -4.11 -1.46 8.16
CA THR A 34 -4.03 -2.77 7.51
C THR A 34 -4.34 -3.91 8.47
N ALA A 35 -3.90 -3.83 9.73
CA ALA A 35 -4.29 -4.79 10.76
C ALA A 35 -5.82 -4.84 10.99
N LYS A 36 -6.49 -3.68 11.02
CA LYS A 36 -7.96 -3.61 11.11
C LYS A 36 -8.62 -4.19 9.86
N ALA A 37 -8.10 -3.89 8.67
CA ALA A 37 -8.62 -4.43 7.42
C ALA A 37 -8.52 -5.95 7.37
N ARG A 38 -7.41 -6.53 7.85
CA ARG A 38 -7.23 -7.98 7.99
C ARG A 38 -8.27 -8.60 8.91
N SER A 39 -8.47 -8.05 10.11
CA SER A 39 -9.48 -8.56 11.04
C SER A 39 -10.90 -8.52 10.45
N GLY A 40 -11.25 -7.44 9.74
CA GLY A 40 -12.52 -7.35 9.04
C GLY A 40 -12.65 -8.33 7.85
N ALA A 41 -11.53 -8.73 7.25
CA ALA A 41 -11.53 -9.73 6.19
C ALA A 41 -11.72 -11.16 6.73
N GLU A 42 -11.13 -11.50 7.87
CA GLU A 42 -11.33 -12.80 8.56
C GLU A 42 -12.81 -13.02 8.96
N GLU A 43 -13.53 -11.95 9.34
CA GLU A 43 -14.98 -12.01 9.54
C GLU A 43 -15.73 -12.30 8.23
N ARG A 44 -15.35 -11.62 7.14
CA ARG A 44 -15.96 -11.82 5.82
C ARG A 44 -15.70 -13.21 5.25
N GLU A 45 -14.55 -13.82 5.51
CA GLU A 45 -14.26 -15.21 5.13
C GLU A 45 -15.27 -16.18 5.75
N ARG A 46 -15.63 -15.99 7.03
CA ARG A 46 -16.68 -16.80 7.68
C ARG A 46 -18.03 -16.62 7.03
N ILE A 47 -18.43 -15.37 6.75
CA ILE A 47 -19.70 -15.07 6.07
C ILE A 47 -19.77 -15.74 4.69
N ILE A 48 -18.67 -15.71 3.93
CA ILE A 48 -18.60 -16.37 2.61
C ILE A 48 -18.75 -17.89 2.77
N ALA A 49 -18.05 -18.50 3.73
CA ALA A 49 -18.16 -19.94 4.00
C ALA A 49 -19.59 -20.35 4.38
N ASP A 50 -20.24 -19.59 5.28
CA ASP A 50 -21.63 -19.81 5.69
C ASP A 50 -22.59 -19.65 4.49
N THR A 51 -22.34 -18.66 3.64
CA THR A 51 -23.14 -18.42 2.42
C THR A 51 -23.01 -19.58 1.43
N THR A 52 -21.79 -20.08 1.20
CA THR A 52 -21.56 -21.26 0.36
C THR A 52 -22.27 -22.50 0.91
N ALA A 53 -22.21 -22.71 2.22
CA ALA A 53 -22.92 -23.82 2.87
C ALA A 53 -24.44 -23.70 2.70
N ALA A 54 -25.01 -22.51 2.87
CA ALA A 54 -26.43 -22.26 2.67
C ALA A 54 -26.86 -22.51 1.21
N MET A 55 -26.05 -22.09 0.23
CA MET A 55 -26.33 -22.37 -1.19
C MET A 55 -26.32 -23.88 -1.48
N GLY A 56 -25.38 -24.63 -0.90
CA GLY A 56 -25.35 -26.10 -1.01
C GLY A 56 -26.59 -26.77 -0.39
N GLN A 57 -27.11 -26.24 0.72
CA GLN A 57 -28.37 -26.72 1.30
C GLN A 57 -29.58 -26.45 0.39
N ILE A 58 -29.62 -25.27 -0.26
CA ILE A 58 -30.68 -24.93 -1.21
C ILE A 58 -30.63 -25.86 -2.43
N GLU A 59 -29.43 -26.13 -2.96
CA GLU A 59 -29.23 -27.06 -4.07
C GLU A 59 -29.72 -28.48 -3.71
N SER A 60 -29.30 -29.00 -2.55
CA SER A 60 -29.75 -30.31 -2.06
C SER A 60 -31.27 -30.37 -1.88
N THR A 61 -31.88 -29.32 -1.31
CA THR A 61 -33.33 -29.25 -1.11
C THR A 61 -34.07 -29.18 -2.45
N SER A 62 -33.54 -28.44 -3.42
CA SER A 62 -34.10 -28.35 -4.77
C SER A 62 -34.07 -29.70 -5.48
N GLY A 63 -32.98 -30.46 -5.32
CA GLY A 63 -32.87 -31.84 -5.82
C GLY A 63 -33.95 -32.76 -5.24
N ARG A 64 -34.17 -32.72 -3.92
CA ARG A 64 -35.23 -33.49 -3.26
C ARG A 64 -36.63 -33.10 -3.75
N ILE A 65 -36.89 -31.81 -3.98
CA ILE A 65 -38.15 -31.37 -4.58
C ILE A 65 -38.29 -31.96 -5.98
N GLY A 66 -37.22 -31.94 -6.79
CA GLY A 66 -37.22 -32.55 -8.12
C GLY A 66 -37.59 -34.04 -8.13
N GLU A 67 -37.09 -34.81 -7.15
CA GLU A 67 -37.46 -36.22 -6.97
C GLU A 67 -38.95 -36.39 -6.64
N ILE A 68 -39.48 -35.59 -5.71
CA ILE A 68 -40.91 -35.61 -5.32
C ILE A 68 -41.80 -35.28 -6.53
N ILE A 69 -41.44 -34.28 -7.31
CA ILE A 69 -42.18 -33.91 -8.53
C ILE A 69 -42.12 -35.05 -9.56
N GLY A 70 -41.01 -35.78 -9.65
CA GLY A 70 -40.90 -37.00 -10.46
C GLY A 70 -41.90 -38.08 -10.05
N VAL A 71 -42.05 -38.33 -8.75
CA VAL A 71 -43.07 -39.27 -8.22
C VAL A 71 -44.49 -38.78 -8.53
N ILE A 72 -44.75 -37.48 -8.46
CA ILE A 72 -46.08 -36.92 -8.80
C ILE A 72 -46.41 -37.11 -10.29
N ASP A 73 -45.45 -36.91 -11.19
CA ASP A 73 -45.63 -37.18 -12.63
C ASP A 73 -45.92 -38.68 -12.88
N GLU A 74 -45.25 -39.57 -12.15
CA GLU A 74 -45.53 -41.01 -12.21
C GLU A 74 -46.95 -41.36 -11.70
N ILE A 75 -47.38 -40.78 -10.58
CA ILE A 75 -48.74 -40.96 -10.05
C ILE A 75 -49.78 -40.44 -11.05
N ALA A 76 -49.54 -39.29 -11.67
CA ALA A 76 -50.41 -38.74 -12.70
C ALA A 76 -50.51 -39.68 -13.91
N PHE A 77 -49.39 -40.24 -14.35
CA PHE A 77 -49.36 -41.22 -15.43
C PHE A 77 -50.13 -42.51 -15.10
N GLN A 78 -49.92 -43.08 -13.91
CA GLN A 78 -50.66 -44.26 -13.44
C GLN A 78 -52.17 -43.98 -13.33
N THR A 79 -52.55 -42.81 -12.83
CA THR A 79 -53.95 -42.38 -12.73
C THR A 79 -54.60 -42.24 -14.12
N ASN A 80 -53.87 -41.70 -15.09
CA ASN A 80 -54.32 -41.61 -16.48
C ASN A 80 -54.52 -43.00 -17.11
N LEU A 81 -53.65 -43.97 -16.82
CA LEU A 81 -53.82 -45.36 -17.30
C LEU A 81 -55.00 -46.07 -16.61
N LEU A 82 -55.19 -45.88 -15.31
CA LEU A 82 -56.34 -46.40 -14.57
C LEU A 82 -57.66 -45.84 -15.12
N ALA A 83 -57.71 -44.54 -15.38
CA ALA A 83 -58.87 -43.87 -15.96
C ALA A 83 -59.17 -44.37 -17.39
N LEU A 84 -58.13 -44.63 -18.19
CA LEU A 84 -58.29 -45.24 -19.51
C LEU A 84 -58.92 -46.64 -19.42
N ASN A 85 -58.41 -47.49 -18.53
CA ASN A 85 -58.94 -48.83 -18.32
C ASN A 85 -60.40 -48.79 -17.85
N ALA A 86 -60.72 -47.89 -16.92
CA ALA A 86 -62.10 -47.69 -16.45
C ALA A 86 -63.03 -47.21 -17.58
N GLY A 87 -62.55 -46.32 -18.46
CA GLY A 87 -63.29 -45.87 -19.64
C GLY A 87 -63.58 -47.01 -20.63
N VAL A 88 -62.63 -47.92 -20.83
CA VAL A 88 -62.80 -49.11 -21.68
C VAL A 88 -63.84 -50.07 -21.08
N GLU A 89 -63.77 -50.34 -19.77
CA GLU A 89 -64.74 -51.24 -19.12
C GLU A 89 -66.14 -50.61 -19.05
N ALA A 90 -66.24 -49.29 -18.87
CA ALA A 90 -67.50 -48.57 -18.95
C ALA A 90 -68.13 -48.65 -20.36
N ALA A 91 -67.34 -48.54 -21.42
CA ALA A 91 -67.81 -48.75 -22.79
C ALA A 91 -68.30 -50.20 -23.03
N ARG A 92 -67.62 -51.18 -22.41
CA ARG A 92 -67.99 -52.59 -22.47
C ARG A 92 -69.32 -52.90 -21.76
N ALA A 93 -69.64 -52.16 -20.69
CA ALA A 93 -70.90 -52.27 -19.95
C ALA A 93 -72.11 -51.59 -20.65
N GLY A 94 -71.90 -50.90 -21.78
CA GLY A 94 -72.98 -50.28 -22.56
C GLY A 94 -73.73 -49.18 -21.81
N GLU A 95 -75.08 -49.20 -21.87
CA GLU A 95 -75.94 -48.20 -21.22
C GLU A 95 -75.74 -48.12 -19.69
N ALA A 96 -75.44 -49.25 -19.03
CA ALA A 96 -75.20 -49.29 -17.59
C ALA A 96 -73.88 -48.60 -17.17
N GLY A 97 -72.94 -48.45 -18.11
CA GLY A 97 -71.62 -47.85 -17.89
C GLY A 97 -71.53 -46.35 -18.16
N ARG A 98 -72.60 -45.70 -18.68
CA ARG A 98 -72.56 -44.28 -19.10
C ARG A 98 -72.08 -43.32 -18.02
N GLY A 99 -72.54 -43.47 -16.78
CA GLY A 99 -72.10 -42.63 -15.66
C GLY A 99 -70.63 -42.83 -15.32
N PHE A 100 -70.14 -44.07 -15.36
CA PHE A 100 -68.73 -44.40 -15.13
C PHE A 100 -67.82 -43.88 -16.25
N ALA A 101 -68.28 -43.88 -17.51
CA ALA A 101 -67.52 -43.35 -18.63
C ALA A 101 -67.23 -41.84 -18.48
N VAL A 102 -68.20 -41.07 -17.98
CA VAL A 102 -68.02 -39.62 -17.71
C VAL A 102 -66.99 -39.40 -16.60
N VAL A 103 -67.10 -40.14 -15.49
CA VAL A 103 -66.13 -40.05 -14.39
C VAL A 103 -64.73 -40.44 -14.85
N ALA A 104 -64.60 -41.50 -15.65
CA ALA A 104 -63.31 -41.92 -16.21
C ALA A 104 -62.68 -40.84 -17.10
N SER A 105 -63.49 -40.15 -17.93
CA SER A 105 -63.00 -39.03 -18.74
C SER A 105 -62.52 -37.85 -17.90
N GLU A 106 -63.25 -37.50 -16.84
CA GLU A 106 -62.89 -36.40 -15.95
C GLU A 106 -61.61 -36.69 -15.15
N VAL A 107 -61.48 -37.91 -14.61
CA VAL A 107 -60.26 -38.36 -13.92
C VAL A 107 -59.06 -38.35 -14.88
N ARG A 108 -59.27 -38.75 -16.14
CA ARG A 108 -58.21 -38.70 -17.17
C ARG A 108 -57.76 -37.28 -17.46
N ALA A 109 -58.70 -36.35 -17.64
CA ALA A 109 -58.39 -34.94 -17.87
C ALA A 109 -57.66 -34.31 -16.67
N LEU A 110 -58.06 -34.65 -15.44
CA LEU A 110 -57.38 -34.22 -14.22
C LEU A 110 -55.94 -34.76 -14.15
N ALA A 111 -55.75 -36.05 -14.45
CA ALA A 111 -54.44 -36.67 -14.47
C ALA A 111 -53.49 -36.02 -15.50
N GLN A 112 -53.98 -35.70 -16.69
CA GLN A 112 -53.20 -34.97 -17.70
C GLN A 112 -52.80 -33.58 -17.21
N ARG A 113 -53.74 -32.83 -16.62
CA ARG A 113 -53.45 -31.51 -16.02
C ARG A 113 -52.41 -31.59 -14.90
N SER A 114 -52.48 -32.62 -14.06
CA SER A 114 -51.48 -32.85 -13.02
C SER A 114 -50.09 -33.14 -13.59
N ALA A 115 -50.00 -33.94 -14.65
CA ALA A 115 -48.72 -34.23 -15.33
C ALA A 115 -48.11 -32.97 -15.96
N ASP A 116 -48.92 -32.13 -16.61
CA ASP A 116 -48.45 -30.88 -17.21
C ASP A 116 -47.94 -29.90 -16.14
N ALA A 117 -48.67 -29.75 -15.03
CA ALA A 117 -48.23 -28.94 -13.89
C ALA A 117 -46.94 -29.48 -13.25
N ALA A 118 -46.82 -30.81 -13.11
CA ALA A 118 -45.60 -31.44 -12.60
C ALA A 118 -44.39 -31.14 -13.50
N ARG A 119 -44.56 -31.18 -14.84
CA ARG A 119 -43.49 -30.81 -15.78
C ARG A 119 -43.09 -29.34 -15.69
N GLU A 120 -44.06 -28.44 -15.54
CA GLU A 120 -43.78 -27.01 -15.37
C GLU A 120 -42.98 -26.75 -14.09
N ILE A 121 -43.41 -27.33 -12.95
CA ILE A 121 -42.68 -27.21 -11.69
C ILE A 121 -41.27 -27.81 -11.82
N LYS A 122 -41.12 -28.96 -12.49
CA LYS A 122 -39.81 -29.56 -12.74
C LYS A 122 -38.88 -28.63 -13.52
N GLY A 123 -39.41 -27.90 -14.51
CA GLY A 123 -38.68 -26.88 -15.26
C GLY A 123 -38.23 -25.72 -14.36
N LEU A 124 -39.12 -25.21 -13.49
CA LEU A 124 -38.79 -24.14 -12.54
C LEU A 124 -37.70 -24.58 -11.54
N ILE A 125 -37.79 -25.79 -10.99
CA ILE A 125 -36.80 -26.34 -10.07
C ILE A 125 -35.43 -26.51 -10.74
N ALA A 126 -35.40 -26.95 -12.00
CA ALA A 126 -34.16 -27.04 -12.77
C ALA A 126 -33.52 -25.66 -12.98
N ALA A 127 -34.33 -24.64 -13.34
CA ALA A 127 -33.86 -23.27 -13.49
C ALA A 127 -33.36 -22.66 -12.16
N SER A 128 -34.06 -22.92 -11.05
CA SER A 128 -33.63 -22.51 -9.71
C SER A 128 -32.31 -23.17 -9.31
N SER A 129 -32.14 -24.47 -9.58
CA SER A 129 -30.90 -25.20 -9.28
C SER A 129 -29.72 -24.64 -10.07
N ALA A 130 -29.90 -24.33 -11.35
CA ALA A 130 -28.89 -23.68 -12.17
C ALA A 130 -28.49 -22.30 -11.62
N SER A 131 -29.48 -21.50 -11.19
CA SER A 131 -29.25 -20.17 -10.60
C SER A 131 -28.48 -20.25 -9.28
N VAL A 132 -28.81 -21.22 -8.43
CA VAL A 132 -28.10 -21.47 -7.16
C VAL A 132 -26.67 -21.92 -7.41
N GLY A 133 -26.44 -22.81 -8.39
CA GLY A 133 -25.09 -23.25 -8.78
C GLY A 133 -24.23 -22.09 -9.27
N GLU A 134 -24.76 -21.20 -10.10
CA GLU A 134 -24.06 -19.99 -10.53
C GLU A 134 -23.79 -19.04 -9.36
N GLY A 135 -24.76 -18.85 -8.46
CA GLY A 135 -24.58 -18.09 -7.22
C GLY A 135 -23.45 -18.65 -6.35
N ALA A 136 -23.41 -19.97 -6.13
CA ALA A 136 -22.36 -20.64 -5.39
C ALA A 136 -20.98 -20.44 -6.03
N ARG A 137 -20.90 -20.51 -7.37
CA ARG A 137 -19.66 -20.25 -8.13
C ARG A 137 -19.16 -18.82 -7.90
N LEU A 138 -20.04 -17.81 -7.99
CA LEU A 138 -19.68 -16.40 -7.76
C LEU A 138 -19.23 -16.13 -6.32
N VAL A 139 -19.90 -16.73 -5.33
CA VAL A 139 -19.51 -16.63 -3.92
C VAL A 139 -18.14 -17.29 -3.69
N SER A 140 -17.88 -18.44 -4.30
CA SER A 140 -16.57 -19.11 -4.23
C SER A 140 -15.46 -18.26 -4.86
N GLN A 141 -15.71 -17.65 -6.02
CA GLN A 141 -14.76 -16.71 -6.64
C GLN A 141 -14.50 -15.48 -5.76
N THR A 142 -15.54 -14.95 -5.11
CA THR A 142 -15.43 -13.85 -4.15
C THR A 142 -14.56 -14.24 -2.95
N GLY A 143 -14.71 -15.47 -2.46
CA GLY A 143 -13.86 -16.05 -1.42
C GLY A 143 -12.39 -16.09 -1.82
N GLY A 144 -12.08 -16.63 -3.01
CA GLY A 144 -10.70 -16.66 -3.51
C GLY A 144 -10.08 -15.27 -3.70
N ALA A 145 -10.86 -14.30 -4.20
CA ALA A 145 -10.41 -12.92 -4.34
C ALA A 145 -10.15 -12.26 -2.97
N LEU A 146 -10.96 -12.57 -1.96
CA LEU A 146 -10.76 -12.09 -0.59
C LEU A 146 -9.49 -12.66 0.03
N THR A 147 -9.20 -13.95 -0.14
CA THR A 147 -7.95 -14.57 0.33
C THR A 147 -6.72 -13.93 -0.32
N ALA A 148 -6.78 -13.66 -1.63
CA ALA A 148 -5.70 -12.95 -2.33
C ALA A 148 -5.50 -11.52 -1.79
N LEU A 149 -6.59 -10.81 -1.49
CA LEU A 149 -6.57 -9.47 -0.88
C LEU A 149 -5.93 -9.51 0.50
N ILE A 150 -6.26 -10.50 1.34
CA ILE A 150 -5.66 -10.68 2.67
C ILE A 150 -4.14 -10.86 2.57
N SER A 151 -3.67 -11.64 1.59
CA SER A 151 -2.24 -11.79 1.32
C SER A 151 -1.59 -10.45 0.97
N GLN A 152 -2.18 -9.67 0.05
CA GLN A 152 -1.66 -8.34 -0.30
C GLN A 152 -1.65 -7.37 0.89
N VAL A 153 -2.66 -7.42 1.75
CA VAL A 153 -2.71 -6.60 2.97
C VAL A 153 -1.58 -7.00 3.94
N ALA A 154 -1.23 -8.28 4.02
CA ALA A 154 -0.09 -8.74 4.81
C ALA A 154 1.24 -8.21 4.26
N ASP A 155 1.41 -8.20 2.94
CA ASP A 155 2.60 -7.64 2.28
C ASP A 155 2.74 -6.13 2.54
N ILE A 156 1.63 -5.38 2.47
CA ILE A 156 1.60 -3.95 2.78
C ILE A 156 2.00 -3.72 4.24
N ASN A 157 1.54 -4.56 5.17
CA ASN A 157 1.89 -4.44 6.58
C ASN A 157 3.39 -4.68 6.83
N LEU A 158 4.00 -5.65 6.12
CA LEU A 158 5.45 -5.88 6.17
C LEU A 158 6.21 -4.66 5.63
N LEU A 159 5.82 -4.15 4.46
CA LEU A 159 6.46 -2.97 3.85
C LEU A 159 6.33 -1.72 4.75
N ALA A 160 5.17 -1.52 5.37
CA ALA A 160 4.97 -0.42 6.31
C ALA A 160 5.87 -0.56 7.55
N ALA A 161 6.07 -1.78 8.06
CA ALA A 161 6.99 -2.03 9.16
C ALA A 161 8.45 -1.74 8.77
N GLU A 162 8.87 -2.14 7.56
CA GLU A 162 10.20 -1.82 7.02
C GLU A 162 10.41 -0.31 6.85
N ILE A 163 9.44 0.41 6.29
CA ILE A 163 9.49 1.87 6.15
C ILE A 163 9.60 2.53 7.52
N ALA A 164 8.81 2.09 8.51
CA ALA A 164 8.86 2.62 9.86
C ALA A 164 10.23 2.38 10.53
N ALA A 165 10.83 1.20 10.32
CA ALA A 165 12.16 0.88 10.82
C ALA A 165 13.24 1.74 10.15
N SER A 166 13.25 1.81 8.82
CA SER A 166 14.20 2.61 8.04
C SER A 166 14.10 4.10 8.36
N ALA A 167 12.89 4.64 8.51
CA ALA A 167 12.68 6.03 8.89
C ALA A 167 13.20 6.33 10.32
N ARG A 168 13.08 5.40 11.26
CA ARG A 168 13.70 5.56 12.59
C ARG A 168 15.22 5.59 12.51
N GLU A 169 15.81 4.72 11.69
CA GLU A 169 17.26 4.64 11.49
C GLU A 169 17.80 5.91 10.82
N GLN A 170 17.08 6.42 9.80
CA GLN A 170 17.36 7.71 9.18
C GLN A 170 17.27 8.88 10.17
N ALA A 171 16.28 8.88 11.07
CA ALA A 171 16.16 9.92 12.09
C ALA A 171 17.35 9.93 13.05
N VAL A 172 17.88 8.76 13.42
CA VAL A 172 19.10 8.65 14.22
C VAL A 172 20.30 9.19 13.45
N GLY A 173 20.48 8.78 12.18
CA GLY A 173 21.57 9.29 11.35
C GLY A 173 21.51 10.80 11.13
N LEU A 174 20.31 11.36 10.93
CA LEU A 174 20.13 12.81 10.80
C LEU A 174 20.46 13.56 12.09
N ALA A 175 20.19 12.98 13.26
CA ALA A 175 20.58 13.56 14.54
C ALA A 175 22.10 13.65 14.67
N GLU A 176 22.84 12.62 14.23
CA GLU A 176 24.31 12.64 14.20
C GLU A 176 24.86 13.69 13.22
N VAL A 177 24.26 13.81 12.03
CA VAL A 177 24.63 14.85 11.05
C VAL A 177 24.36 16.24 11.61
N ASN A 178 23.24 16.46 12.30
CA ASN A 178 22.92 17.74 12.94
C ASN A 178 23.97 18.13 13.99
N VAL A 179 24.42 17.17 14.82
CA VAL A 179 25.53 17.38 15.76
C VAL A 179 26.82 17.78 15.03
N ALA A 180 27.17 17.07 13.94
CA ALA A 180 28.36 17.39 13.15
C ALA A 180 28.30 18.79 12.52
N VAL A 181 27.14 19.21 12.02
CA VAL A 181 26.93 20.56 11.44
C VAL A 181 27.06 21.63 12.51
N ASN A 182 26.49 21.43 13.70
CA ASN A 182 26.66 22.37 14.82
C ASN A 182 28.14 22.50 15.25
N GLN A 183 28.90 21.40 15.23
CA GLN A 183 30.34 21.44 15.50
C GLN A 183 31.13 22.19 14.41
N MET A 184 30.75 22.02 13.14
CA MET A 184 31.31 22.77 12.02
C MET A 184 31.01 24.26 12.12
N ASP A 185 29.79 24.64 12.51
CA ASP A 185 29.42 26.04 12.73
C ASP A 185 30.27 26.68 13.84
N GLN A 186 30.40 26.02 15.00
CA GLN A 186 31.28 26.50 16.07
C GLN A 186 32.74 26.68 15.61
N THR A 187 33.28 25.72 14.87
CA THR A 187 34.65 25.80 14.35
C THR A 187 34.79 26.92 13.33
N THR A 188 33.77 27.13 12.49
CA THR A 188 33.74 28.23 11.51
C THR A 188 33.69 29.59 12.18
N GLN A 189 32.90 29.73 13.24
CA GLN A 189 32.85 30.95 14.06
C GLN A 189 34.18 31.20 14.78
N GLN A 190 34.81 30.16 15.34
CA GLN A 190 36.16 30.28 15.92
C GLN A 190 37.19 30.72 14.88
N ASN A 191 37.15 30.16 13.67
CA ASN A 191 38.06 30.57 12.60
C ASN A 191 37.84 32.03 12.21
N ALA A 192 36.58 32.50 12.13
CA ALA A 192 36.28 33.90 11.88
C ALA A 192 36.85 34.81 12.98
N ALA A 193 36.61 34.47 14.25
CA ALA A 193 37.15 35.21 15.40
C ALA A 193 38.69 35.22 15.40
N MET A 194 39.32 34.09 15.08
CA MET A 194 40.77 33.97 14.96
C MET A 194 41.34 34.83 13.83
N VAL A 195 40.64 34.92 12.70
CA VAL A 195 41.03 35.81 11.59
C VAL A 195 40.92 37.28 12.01
N GLU A 196 39.87 37.67 12.74
CA GLU A 196 39.75 39.02 13.29
C GLU A 196 40.88 39.34 14.27
N GLN A 197 41.15 38.45 15.22
CA GLN A 197 42.26 38.59 16.18
C GLN A 197 43.62 38.68 15.47
N THR A 198 43.86 37.84 14.46
CA THR A 198 45.10 37.85 13.67
C THR A 198 45.23 39.14 12.87
N THR A 199 44.13 39.65 12.32
CA THR A 199 44.11 40.93 11.59
C THR A 199 44.43 42.09 12.53
N ALA A 200 43.85 42.11 13.73
CA ALA A 200 44.16 43.11 14.76
C ALA A 200 45.64 43.03 15.21
N ALA A 201 46.17 41.81 15.41
CA ALA A 201 47.57 41.61 15.74
C ALA A 201 48.52 42.09 14.63
N ASN A 202 48.19 41.81 13.36
CA ASN A 202 48.95 42.31 12.20
C ASN A 202 48.92 43.84 12.11
N GLN A 203 47.77 44.48 12.36
CA GLN A 203 47.67 45.93 12.41
C GLN A 203 48.54 46.53 13.53
N ALA A 204 48.51 45.94 14.72
CA ALA A 204 49.37 46.35 15.83
C ALA A 204 50.87 46.20 15.50
N LEU A 205 51.27 45.06 14.93
CA LEU A 205 52.64 44.81 14.48
C LEU A 205 53.09 45.80 13.40
N SER A 206 52.22 46.12 12.45
CA SER A 206 52.50 47.10 11.40
C SER A 206 52.72 48.50 11.99
N HIS A 207 51.91 48.87 12.98
CA HIS A 207 52.07 50.14 13.70
C HIS A 207 53.40 50.19 14.48
N GLU A 208 53.75 49.12 15.19
CA GLU A 208 55.03 49.02 15.92
C GLU A 208 56.24 49.12 14.97
N ALA A 209 56.14 48.47 13.80
CA ALA A 209 57.17 48.54 12.77
C ALA A 209 57.34 49.95 12.18
N GLU A 210 56.24 50.68 11.95
CA GLU A 210 56.28 52.10 11.55
C GLU A 210 56.93 52.98 12.62
N GLN A 211 56.59 52.78 13.90
CA GLN A 211 57.22 53.51 15.00
C GLN A 211 58.72 53.24 15.09
N LEU A 212 59.14 51.98 14.95
CA LEU A 212 60.55 51.60 14.90
C LEU A 212 61.28 52.25 13.72
N ALA A 213 60.67 52.24 12.52
CA ALA A 213 61.23 52.90 11.34
C ALA A 213 61.38 54.41 11.55
N GLU A 214 60.40 55.06 12.18
CA GLU A 214 60.47 56.48 12.54
C GLU A 214 61.62 56.75 13.53
N LEU A 215 61.74 55.94 14.58
CA LEU A 215 62.83 56.04 15.56
C LEU A 215 64.21 55.89 14.90
N VAL A 216 64.38 54.92 14.00
CA VAL A 216 65.63 54.74 13.25
C VAL A 216 65.91 55.91 12.32
N SER A 217 64.89 56.50 11.68
CA SER A 217 65.05 57.66 10.78
C SER A 217 65.58 58.91 11.49
N ARG A 218 65.37 59.02 12.81
CA ARG A 218 65.90 60.11 13.63
C ARG A 218 67.41 59.98 13.91
N PHE A 219 67.99 58.79 13.72
CA PHE A 219 69.44 58.61 13.80
C PHE A 219 70.11 59.17 12.56
N ARG A 220 70.68 60.37 12.70
CA ARG A 220 71.48 61.02 11.66
C ARG A 220 72.89 60.41 11.69
N ILE A 221 73.18 59.52 10.75
CA ILE A 221 74.55 59.04 10.54
C ILE A 221 75.31 60.14 9.82
N GLU A 222 76.31 60.69 10.50
CA GLU A 222 77.26 61.61 9.90
C GLU A 222 77.93 60.87 8.74
N THR A 223 77.62 61.24 7.50
CA THR A 223 78.32 60.75 6.33
C THR A 223 79.76 61.20 6.48
N GLY A 224 80.58 60.30 7.01
CA GLY A 224 81.99 60.51 7.26
C GLY A 224 82.65 61.05 6.00
N ARG A 225 83.00 62.33 6.07
CA ARG A 225 83.91 63.04 5.20
C ARG A 225 85.20 62.23 5.05
N GLN A 226 85.33 61.48 3.96
CA GLN A 226 86.61 61.06 3.39
C GLN A 226 86.81 61.87 2.10
N THR A 227 87.30 63.10 2.20
CA THR A 227 88.69 63.45 1.85
C THR A 227 89.19 62.81 0.57
N ASN A 228 89.12 63.62 -0.48
CA ASN A 228 89.87 63.56 -1.72
C ASN A 228 91.32 63.10 -1.51
N GLY A 229 91.72 62.00 -2.17
CA GLY A 229 93.07 61.45 -2.18
C GLY A 229 93.27 60.66 -3.46
N SER A 230 94.07 61.20 -4.39
CA SER A 230 94.29 60.70 -5.74
C SER A 230 94.85 59.28 -5.80
N GLY A 231 94.39 58.48 -6.75
CA GLY A 231 94.98 57.18 -7.08
C GLY A 231 94.30 56.57 -8.31
N ALA A 232 94.87 56.84 -9.49
CA ALA A 232 94.49 56.24 -10.77
C ALA A 232 94.80 54.73 -10.84
N HIS A 233 94.21 54.06 -11.85
CA HIS A 233 94.26 52.64 -12.28
C HIS A 233 93.07 51.81 -11.76
N GLY A 234 92.20 51.17 -12.56
CA GLY A 234 92.14 50.93 -14.00
C GLY A 234 91.41 49.59 -14.25
N ARG A 235 90.28 49.64 -14.99
CA ARG A 235 89.65 48.60 -15.84
C ARG A 235 88.97 47.38 -15.18
N GLU A 236 87.66 47.22 -15.44
CA GLU A 236 87.01 46.14 -16.25
C GLU A 236 86.67 44.90 -15.40
N THR A 237 85.55 44.16 -15.48
CA THR A 237 84.31 44.13 -16.28
C THR A 237 83.33 43.16 -15.59
N ALA A 238 82.03 43.46 -15.69
CA ALA A 238 80.86 42.58 -15.81
C ALA A 238 80.91 41.08 -15.41
N TRP A 239 79.91 40.64 -14.63
CA TRP A 239 78.90 39.65 -15.09
C TRP A 239 77.68 39.61 -14.16
N ALA A 240 76.50 39.40 -14.75
CA ALA A 240 75.16 39.41 -14.17
C ALA A 240 74.53 38.00 -14.13
N ALA A 241 73.62 37.75 -13.19
CA ALA A 241 72.35 37.02 -13.35
C ALA A 241 71.79 36.65 -11.97
#